data_AF-A0A9J6FYY2-F1
#
_entry.id   AF-A0A9J6FYY2-F1
#
_cell.length_a   1.000
_cell.length_b   1.000
_cell.length_c   1.000
_cell.angle_alpha   90.00
_cell.angle_beta   90.00
_cell.angle_gamma   90.00
#
_symmetry.space_group_name_H-M   'P 1'
#
loop_
_entity.id
_entity.type
_entity.pdbx_description
1 polymer ?
#
loop_
_entity_poly.entity_id
_entity_poly.type
_entity_poly.pdbx_seq_one_letter_code
_entity_poly.pdbx_strand_id
1 'polypeptide(L)'
;MKSGTTLWDAAHRHGFTLCNIPLISTRLGSSVTRNTTPDLTFVRNVSQYTWQSVPHTFGSDHSIVDLTISGITNTQLGVARLTDWKAFRDTLEATPPVNSDLV
;
A
#
# COMPACT_ATOMS: atom_id res chain seq x y z
N MET A 1 -18.25 1.16 -15.85
CA MET A 1 -17.49 2.25 -15.20
C MET A 1 -18.35 2.92 -14.14
N LYS A 2 -18.22 2.52 -12.87
CA LYS A 2 -18.95 3.12 -11.73
C LYS A 2 -18.14 3.17 -10.41
N SER A 3 -16.84 2.81 -10.41
CA SER A 3 -16.09 2.66 -9.15
C SER A 3 -15.64 4.00 -8.55
N GLY A 4 -15.16 4.96 -9.38
CA GLY A 4 -14.56 6.20 -8.90
C GLY A 4 -15.53 7.11 -8.13
N THR A 5 -16.70 7.41 -8.71
CA THR A 5 -17.72 8.25 -8.04
C THR A 5 -18.23 7.61 -6.76
N THR A 6 -18.51 6.30 -6.79
CA THR A 6 -18.95 5.56 -5.61
C THR A 6 -17.93 5.59 -4.49
N LEU A 7 -16.64 5.44 -4.82
CA LEU A 7 -15.54 5.53 -3.85
C LEU A 7 -15.42 6.95 -3.28
N TRP A 8 -15.51 7.97 -4.13
CA TRP A 8 -15.47 9.36 -3.71
C TRP A 8 -16.62 9.69 -2.74
N ASP A 9 -17.84 9.28 -3.07
CA ASP A 9 -19.01 9.48 -2.20
C ASP A 9 -18.83 8.78 -0.85
N ALA A 10 -18.28 7.56 -0.84
CA ALA A 10 -18.03 6.82 0.39
C ALA A 10 -16.94 7.50 1.25
N ALA A 11 -15.81 7.88 0.64
CA ALA A 11 -14.73 8.58 1.33
C ALA A 11 -15.23 9.89 1.96
N HIS A 12 -15.99 10.68 1.19
CA HIS A 12 -16.57 11.93 1.67
C HIS A 12 -17.55 11.70 2.83
N ARG A 13 -18.49 10.75 2.70
CA ARG A 13 -19.45 10.42 3.76
C ARG A 13 -18.80 9.98 5.07
N HIS A 14 -17.62 9.37 5.01
CA HIS A 14 -16.90 8.90 6.19
C HIS A 14 -15.82 9.89 6.69
N GLY A 15 -15.74 11.09 6.09
CA GLY A 15 -14.80 12.13 6.52
C GLY A 15 -13.34 11.85 6.18
N PHE A 16 -13.10 11.06 5.14
CA PHE A 16 -11.75 10.83 4.61
C PHE A 16 -11.34 11.94 3.64
N THR A 17 -10.08 12.35 3.71
CA THR A 17 -9.45 13.31 2.78
C THR A 17 -8.46 12.57 1.90
N LEU A 18 -8.52 12.79 0.59
CA LEU A 18 -7.59 12.20 -0.38
C LEU A 18 -6.23 12.94 -0.31
N CYS A 19 -5.14 12.19 -0.15
CA CYS A 19 -3.78 12.72 -0.09
C CYS A 19 -3.12 12.85 -1.48
N ASN A 20 -3.55 12.04 -2.44
CA ASN A 20 -2.95 11.98 -3.77
C ASN A 20 -2.97 13.34 -4.47
N ILE A 21 -1.88 13.63 -5.17
CA ILE A 21 -1.81 14.73 -6.14
C ILE A 21 -2.18 14.15 -7.52
N PRO A 22 -3.30 14.56 -8.16
CA PRO A 22 -3.79 13.93 -9.39
C PRO A 22 -2.82 13.95 -10.58
N LEU A 23 -1.84 14.86 -10.57
CA LEU A 23 -0.81 14.98 -11.60
C LEU A 23 0.33 13.98 -11.42
N ILE A 24 0.40 13.30 -10.27
CA ILE A 24 1.44 12.34 -9.94
C ILE A 24 0.87 10.93 -10.12
N SER A 25 1.46 10.17 -11.05
CA SER A 25 1.08 8.79 -11.32
C SER A 25 1.66 7.83 -10.29
N THR A 26 0.84 6.95 -9.75
CA THR A 26 1.31 5.82 -8.93
C THR A 26 1.58 4.57 -9.76
N ARG A 27 1.15 4.56 -11.02
CA ARG A 27 1.44 3.49 -11.98
C ARG A 27 1.97 4.06 -13.29
N LEU A 28 3.15 3.62 -13.67
CA LEU A 28 3.79 3.95 -14.94
C LEU A 28 3.18 3.09 -16.06
N GLY A 29 2.78 3.75 -17.13
CA GLY A 29 2.37 3.08 -18.35
C GLY A 29 3.57 2.64 -19.18
N SER A 30 3.29 1.98 -20.29
CA SER A 30 4.29 1.58 -21.28
C SER A 30 4.18 2.45 -22.55
N SER A 31 4.87 2.08 -23.63
CA SER A 31 4.71 2.74 -24.93
C SER A 31 3.29 2.69 -25.50
N VAL A 32 2.45 1.78 -24.97
CA VAL A 32 1.06 1.57 -25.42
C VAL A 32 0.01 1.92 -24.37
N THR A 33 0.42 2.21 -23.14
CA THR A 33 -0.50 2.59 -22.05
C THR A 33 -0.05 3.87 -21.37
N ARG A 34 -1.00 4.72 -20.99
CA ARG A 34 -0.71 5.98 -20.27
C ARG A 34 -0.38 5.72 -18.81
N ASN A 35 0.33 6.67 -18.20
CA ASN A 35 0.48 6.75 -16.76
C ASN A 35 -0.90 6.92 -16.08
N THR A 36 -1.09 6.28 -14.94
CA THR A 36 -2.35 6.28 -14.18
C THR A 36 -2.09 6.37 -12.67
N THR A 37 -3.13 6.68 -11.90
CA THR A 37 -3.08 6.80 -10.43
C THR A 37 -4.13 5.89 -9.79
N PRO A 38 -3.99 4.55 -9.90
CA PRO A 38 -4.96 3.63 -9.32
C PRO A 38 -4.83 3.50 -7.80
N ASP A 39 -3.67 3.81 -7.23
CA ASP A 39 -3.40 3.67 -5.80
C ASP A 39 -3.77 4.97 -5.08
N LEU A 40 -4.72 4.89 -4.15
CA LEU A 40 -5.27 6.05 -3.46
C LEU A 40 -4.97 5.98 -1.96
N THR A 41 -4.47 7.07 -1.40
CA THR A 41 -4.19 7.25 0.02
C THR A 41 -5.19 8.23 0.59
N PHE A 42 -5.86 7.83 1.67
CA PHE A 42 -6.80 8.66 2.40
C PHE A 42 -6.36 8.81 3.85
N VAL A 43 -6.58 10.00 4.43
CA VAL A 43 -6.41 10.27 5.86
C VAL A 43 -7.72 10.69 6.50
N ARG A 44 -7.86 10.48 7.80
CA ARG A 44 -9.01 10.92 8.60
C ARG A 44 -8.52 11.44 9.94
N ASN A 45 -9.04 12.58 10.38
CA ASN A 45 -8.66 13.23 11.65
C ASN A 45 -7.16 13.52 11.79
N VAL A 46 -6.46 13.71 10.67
CA VAL A 46 -5.05 14.07 10.60
C VAL A 46 -4.94 15.44 9.93
N SER A 47 -4.36 16.41 10.63
CA SER A 47 -4.17 17.77 10.12
C SER A 47 -2.79 17.99 9.47
N GLN A 48 -1.80 17.16 9.83
CA GLN A 48 -0.43 17.31 9.34
C GLN A 48 0.04 15.99 8.73
N TYR A 49 0.08 15.95 7.40
CA TYR A 49 0.65 14.85 6.65
C TYR A 49 1.44 15.38 5.46
N THR A 50 2.44 14.62 5.03
CA THR A 50 3.09 14.77 3.73
C THR A 50 2.88 13.48 2.95
N TRP A 51 2.66 13.62 1.65
CA TRP A 51 2.44 12.49 0.75
C TRP A 51 3.24 12.73 -0.52
N GLN A 52 3.97 11.70 -0.97
CA GLN A 52 4.68 11.73 -2.25
C GLN A 52 4.72 10.35 -2.90
N SER A 53 4.72 10.34 -4.22
CA SER A 53 5.05 9.14 -5.00
C SER A 53 6.55 9.16 -5.26
N VAL A 54 7.26 8.15 -4.75
CA VAL A 54 8.68 7.95 -4.98
C VAL A 54 8.86 7.42 -6.40
N PRO A 55 9.76 8.02 -7.22
CA PRO A 55 9.95 7.63 -8.62
C PRO A 55 10.66 6.28 -8.81
N HIS A 56 10.78 5.47 -7.75
CA HIS A 56 11.44 4.18 -7.76
C HIS A 56 10.41 3.05 -7.66
N THR A 57 10.51 2.06 -8.56
CA THR A 57 9.50 1.00 -8.68
C THR A 57 10.03 -0.40 -8.36
N PHE A 58 11.33 -0.56 -8.06
CA PHE A 58 12.00 -1.85 -7.82
C PHE A 58 11.67 -2.93 -8.88
N GLY A 59 11.49 -2.53 -10.14
CA GLY A 59 11.18 -3.44 -11.25
C GLY A 59 9.68 -3.72 -11.46
N SER A 60 8.79 -3.08 -10.69
CA SER A 60 7.34 -3.05 -10.94
C SER A 60 6.95 -1.87 -11.86
N ASP A 61 5.70 -1.86 -12.31
CA ASP A 61 5.04 -0.72 -12.93
C ASP A 61 4.36 0.22 -11.91
N HIS A 62 4.33 -0.16 -10.63
CA HIS A 62 3.85 0.69 -9.53
C HIS A 62 4.98 1.46 -8.83
N SER A 63 4.70 2.71 -8.51
CA SER A 63 5.56 3.60 -7.73
C SER A 63 5.31 3.40 -6.24
N ILE A 64 6.36 3.55 -5.44
CA ILE A 64 6.23 3.53 -3.99
C ILE A 64 5.55 4.82 -3.51
N VAL A 65 4.62 4.68 -2.59
CA VAL A 65 4.02 5.82 -1.87
C VAL A 65 4.75 6.00 -0.55
N ASP A 66 5.21 7.22 -0.31
CA ASP A 66 5.77 7.66 0.96
C ASP A 66 4.78 8.65 1.62
N LEU A 67 4.36 8.31 2.83
CA LEU A 67 3.41 9.07 3.63
C LEU A 67 4.02 9.29 5.02
N THR A 68 4.19 10.55 5.39
CA THR A 68 4.54 10.91 6.77
C THR A 68 3.34 11.57 7.42
N ILE A 69 3.02 11.14 8.65
CA ILE A 69 1.98 11.76 9.47
C ILE A 69 2.64 12.38 10.70
N SER A 70 2.48 13.69 10.88
CA SER A 70 3.03 14.44 12.01
C SER A 70 1.97 14.68 13.08
N GLY A 71 2.41 14.89 14.33
CA GLY A 71 1.51 15.26 15.41
C GLY A 71 0.69 14.11 16.03
N ILE A 72 0.95 12.85 15.65
CA ILE A 72 0.44 11.70 16.43
C ILE A 72 1.27 11.63 17.72
N THR A 73 0.73 12.19 18.80
CA THR A 73 1.32 12.04 20.13
C THR A 73 1.07 10.62 20.61
N ASN A 74 2.10 9.78 20.51
CA ASN A 74 2.29 8.56 21.27
C ASN A 74 1.16 7.52 21.12
N THR A 75 1.07 6.89 19.95
CA THR A 75 0.65 5.48 19.91
C THR A 75 1.75 4.66 20.56
N GLN A 76 1.43 3.86 21.57
CA GLN A 76 2.35 2.83 22.06
C GLN A 76 2.92 2.09 20.84
N LEU A 77 4.22 2.26 20.58
CA LEU A 77 4.89 1.52 19.54
C LEU A 77 4.82 0.05 19.96
N GLY A 78 3.99 -0.73 19.26
CA GLY A 78 4.02 -2.17 19.40
C GLY A 78 5.41 -2.69 19.06
N VAL A 79 5.80 -3.83 19.64
CA VAL A 79 7.07 -4.46 19.29
C VAL A 79 6.98 -4.93 17.83
N ALA A 80 7.66 -4.22 16.93
CA ALA A 80 7.78 -4.64 15.55
C ALA A 80 8.57 -5.95 15.48
N ARG A 81 7.96 -7.01 14.96
CA ARG A 81 8.64 -8.28 14.73
C ARG A 81 9.26 -8.26 13.34
N LEU A 82 10.59 -8.21 13.27
CA LEU A 82 11.31 -8.43 12.02
C LEU A 82 11.31 -9.93 11.73
N THR A 83 10.54 -10.36 10.74
CA THR A 83 10.55 -11.75 10.30
C THR A 83 11.86 -12.05 9.58
N ASP A 84 12.63 -13.01 10.10
CA ASP A 84 13.73 -13.59 9.35
C ASP A 84 13.16 -14.48 8.24
N TRP A 85 13.10 -13.91 7.04
CA TRP A 85 12.60 -14.58 5.86
C TRP A 85 13.45 -15.79 5.45
N LYS A 86 14.75 -15.80 5.79
CA LYS A 86 15.59 -16.95 5.53
C LYS A 86 15.21 -18.09 6.47
N ALA A 87 15.17 -17.84 7.77
CA ALA A 87 14.74 -18.84 8.74
C ALA A 87 13.33 -19.37 8.45
N PHE A 88 12.40 -18.49 8.07
CA PHE A 88 11.05 -18.88 7.66
C PHE A 88 11.06 -19.83 6.44
N ARG A 89 11.81 -19.51 5.39
CA ARG A 89 11.90 -20.39 4.20
C ARG A 89 12.57 -21.72 4.53
N ASP A 90 13.63 -21.70 5.33
CA ASP A 90 14.35 -22.90 5.74
C ASP A 90 13.40 -23.85 6.54
N THR A 91 12.45 -23.32 7.32
CA THR A 91 11.42 -24.15 8.01
C THR A 91 10.37 -24.77 7.09
N LEU A 92 10.06 -24.13 5.96
CA LEU A 92 9.14 -24.66 4.95
C LEU A 92 9.79 -25.77 4.12
N GLU A 93 11.08 -25.67 3.85
CA GLU A 93 11.84 -26.74 3.16
C GLU A 93 12.08 -27.96 4.05
N ALA A 94 12.19 -27.76 5.38
CA ALA A 94 12.41 -28.83 6.34
C ALA A 94 11.16 -29.69 6.62
N THR A 95 9.97 -29.25 6.22
CA THR A 95 8.72 -30.00 6.39
C THR A 95 8.29 -30.57 5.03
N PRO A 96 8.60 -31.82 4.69
CA PRO A 96 8.04 -32.42 3.48
C PRO A 96 6.51 -32.47 3.61
N PRO A 97 5.76 -32.32 2.50
CA PRO A 97 4.32 -32.46 2.54
C PRO A 97 3.97 -33.88 3.01
N VAL A 98 3.31 -34.00 4.17
CA VAL A 98 2.60 -35.23 4.53
C VAL A 98 1.48 -35.37 3.53
N ASN A 99 1.65 -36.26 2.56
CA ASN A 99 0.65 -36.60 1.58
C ASN A 99 -0.45 -37.39 2.30
N SER A 100 -1.50 -36.72 2.76
CA SER A 100 -2.61 -37.33 3.52
C SER A 100 -3.61 -38.11 2.66
N ASP A 101 -3.35 -38.29 1.37
CA ASP A 101 -4.30 -38.89 0.41
C ASP A 101 -4.05 -40.38 0.13
N LEU A 102 -3.50 -41.13 1.09
CA LEU A 102 -3.43 -42.61 1.03
C LEU A 102 -3.81 -43.25 2.38
N VAL A 103 -5.10 -43.19 2.74
CA VAL A 103 -5.80 -44.22 3.55
C VAL A 103 -7.23 -44.34 3.06
#